data_AF-A0A661ZP11-F1
#
_entry.id   AF-A0A661ZP11-F1
#
_cell.length_a   1.000
_cell.length_b   1.000
_cell.length_c   1.000
_cell.angle_alpha   90.00
_cell.angle_beta   90.00
_cell.angle_gamma   90.00
#
_symmetry.space_group_name_H-M   'P 1'
#
loop_
_entity.id
_entity.type
_entity.pdbx_description
1 polymer ?
#
loop_
_entity_poly.entity_id
_entity_poly.type
_entity_poly.pdbx_seq_one_letter_code
_entity_poly.pdbx_strand_id
1 'polypeptide(L)'
;MKNTVLLKGIAFILMALFFSCSPKTKVNDTQKMEEQKEAIGGTVVQPSPPIIIYKTTNDYYDKVPVILSDDKSKITSYPGPKDLIRNKELALPIKLNDGYLLDVRGINQNVAFLDITYGAYTKAMRVYTVQQLYDMIIDKDPLLEMYDCGSKKEYKDEVMELNTIIDAGNLDSFKKLK
;
A
#
# COMPACT_ATOMS: atom_id res chain seq x y z
N MET A 1 -22.94 10.47 71.02
CA MET A 1 -22.91 8.99 70.96
C MET A 1 -21.44 8.60 70.89
N LYS A 2 -20.81 7.83 71.79
CA LYS A 2 -21.21 6.60 72.51
C LYS A 2 -21.68 5.47 71.59
N ASN A 3 -21.21 4.23 71.66
CA ASN A 3 -19.87 3.67 71.93
C ASN A 3 -19.98 2.13 71.78
N THR A 4 -19.14 1.52 70.94
CA THR A 4 -18.54 0.17 71.14
C THR A 4 -19.47 -1.08 71.12
N VAL A 5 -18.82 -2.25 70.98
CA VAL A 5 -19.30 -3.63 71.22
C VAL A 5 -20.21 -4.25 70.12
N LEU A 6 -20.18 -5.53 69.73
CA LEU A 6 -19.26 -6.70 69.66
C LEU A 6 -20.17 -7.96 69.51
N LEU A 7 -19.57 -9.11 69.15
CA LEU A 7 -19.88 -10.47 69.66
C LEU A 7 -20.81 -11.46 68.91
N LYS A 8 -20.18 -12.41 68.17
CA LYS A 8 -20.55 -13.85 67.95
C LYS A 8 -21.91 -14.18 67.28
N GLY A 9 -22.12 -15.35 66.66
CA GLY A 9 -21.27 -16.52 66.34
C GLY A 9 -21.86 -17.31 65.15
N ILE A 10 -21.08 -18.01 64.32
CA ILE A 10 -20.57 -19.40 64.49
C ILE A 10 -21.59 -20.50 64.10
N ALA A 11 -21.09 -21.46 63.28
CA ALA A 11 -21.66 -22.78 62.90
C ALA A 11 -22.72 -22.82 61.78
N PHE A 12 -22.73 -23.81 60.85
CA PHE A 12 -21.78 -24.92 60.58
C PHE A 12 -22.01 -25.51 59.15
N ILE A 13 -20.95 -26.07 58.51
CA ILE A 13 -20.92 -27.28 57.64
C ILE A 13 -21.93 -27.40 56.45
N LEU A 14 -21.59 -27.74 55.19
CA LEU A 14 -20.32 -28.11 54.50
C LEU A 14 -20.38 -27.50 53.04
N MET A 15 -19.92 -28.00 51.87
CA MET A 15 -19.33 -29.28 51.45
C MET A 15 -18.36 -29.13 50.24
N ALA A 16 -17.63 -30.22 49.99
CA ALA A 16 -16.71 -30.62 48.92
C ALA A 16 -17.38 -30.79 47.52
N LEU A 17 -16.68 -31.00 46.38
CA LEU A 17 -15.36 -31.60 46.14
C LEU A 17 -14.47 -30.87 45.09
N PHE A 18 -13.18 -31.24 45.14
CA PHE A 18 -12.01 -30.90 44.31
C PHE A 18 -12.20 -31.22 42.80
N PHE A 19 -11.41 -30.72 41.84
CA PHE A 19 -9.94 -30.78 41.61
C PHE A 19 -9.53 -29.76 40.50
N SER A 20 -8.29 -29.36 40.22
CA SER A 20 -6.96 -29.46 40.85
C SER A 20 -6.04 -28.37 40.25
N CYS A 21 -4.97 -27.95 40.95
CA CYS A 21 -3.87 -27.17 40.36
C CYS A 21 -2.52 -27.55 41.01
N SER A 22 -1.42 -27.42 40.26
CA SER A 22 -0.17 -28.17 40.43
C SER A 22 0.72 -27.77 41.63
N PRO A 23 1.58 -28.70 42.10
CA PRO A 23 2.91 -28.33 42.57
C PRO A 23 4.09 -29.17 42.02
N LYS A 24 5.27 -28.55 42.13
CA LYS A 24 6.60 -28.84 41.56
C LYS A 24 7.33 -30.06 42.16
N THR A 25 8.35 -30.53 41.44
CA THR A 25 9.57 -31.17 42.00
C THR A 25 10.83 -30.45 41.46
N LYS A 26 12.03 -30.71 42.01
CA LYS A 26 13.26 -29.90 41.82
C LYS A 26 14.53 -30.77 42.00
N VAL A 27 15.64 -30.43 41.29
CA VAL A 27 17.07 -30.82 41.58
C VAL A 27 17.37 -32.32 41.38
N ASN A 28 18.48 -32.82 40.79
CA ASN A 28 19.67 -32.30 40.05
C ASN A 28 19.94 -33.32 38.88
N ASP A 29 20.90 -33.23 37.96
CA ASP A 29 22.30 -32.74 38.00
C ASP A 29 22.85 -32.41 36.58
N THR A 30 24.15 -32.11 36.44
CA THR A 30 24.79 -31.53 35.25
C THR A 30 25.43 -32.57 34.31
N GLN A 31 24.97 -32.62 33.05
CA GLN A 31 25.81 -32.99 31.89
C GLN A 31 25.53 -32.07 30.69
N LYS A 32 26.55 -31.88 29.85
CA LYS A 32 26.51 -30.90 28.73
C LYS A 32 25.75 -31.46 27.52
N MET A 33 25.02 -30.58 26.83
CA MET A 33 24.79 -30.69 25.39
C MET A 33 25.10 -29.35 24.74
N GLU A 34 25.54 -29.39 23.47
CA GLU A 34 26.21 -28.26 22.81
C GLU A 34 25.24 -27.40 21.99
N GLU A 35 25.46 -26.09 21.99
CA GLU A 35 24.64 -25.12 21.26
C GLU A 35 24.95 -25.17 19.76
N GLN A 36 24.32 -26.10 19.03
CA GLN A 36 24.34 -26.10 17.56
C GLN A 36 23.52 -24.92 17.03
N LYS A 37 24.21 -23.79 16.88
CA LYS A 37 23.66 -22.51 16.44
C LYS A 37 23.44 -22.48 14.93
N GLU A 38 22.36 -23.10 14.47
CA GLU A 38 21.98 -23.08 13.06
C GLU A 38 21.62 -21.65 12.62
N ALA A 39 22.47 -21.08 11.77
CA ALA A 39 22.35 -19.70 11.34
C ALA A 39 21.30 -19.55 10.24
N ILE A 40 20.02 -19.45 10.63
CA ILE A 40 18.93 -19.09 9.72
C ILE A 40 19.12 -17.63 9.29
N GLY A 41 19.97 -17.43 8.27
CA GLY A 41 20.21 -16.16 7.59
C GLY A 41 19.02 -15.74 6.74
N GLY A 42 17.84 -15.61 7.36
CA GLY A 42 16.62 -15.15 6.72
C GLY A 42 16.76 -13.70 6.29
N THR A 43 17.19 -13.47 5.04
CA THR A 43 17.18 -12.15 4.42
C THR A 43 15.78 -11.56 4.54
N VAL A 44 15.64 -10.51 5.36
CA VAL A 44 14.38 -9.79 5.50
C VAL A 44 14.10 -9.11 4.16
N VAL A 45 13.25 -9.74 3.35
CA VAL A 45 12.81 -9.21 2.05
C VAL A 45 11.94 -7.99 2.32
N GLN A 46 12.58 -6.83 2.46
CA GLN A 46 11.86 -5.59 2.64
C GLN A 46 10.96 -5.34 1.42
N PRO A 47 9.64 -5.13 1.62
CA PRO A 47 8.73 -4.80 0.55
C PRO A 47 9.05 -3.41 0.01
N SER A 48 8.74 -3.22 -1.25
CA SER A 48 9.17 -2.10 -2.07
C SER A 48 8.06 -1.76 -3.05
N PRO A 49 7.78 -0.48 -3.37
CA PRO A 49 6.85 -0.15 -4.43
C PRO A 49 7.24 -0.82 -5.76
N PRO A 50 6.26 -1.29 -6.54
CA PRO A 50 6.50 -1.71 -7.91
C PRO A 50 6.84 -0.51 -8.79
N ILE A 51 7.51 -0.76 -9.91
CA ILE A 51 7.64 0.19 -11.02
C ILE A 51 6.55 -0.13 -12.04
N ILE A 52 5.71 0.86 -12.36
CA ILE A 52 4.65 0.74 -13.36
C ILE A 52 4.94 1.69 -14.51
N ILE A 53 4.95 1.18 -15.75
CA ILE A 53 4.95 2.01 -16.97
C ILE A 53 3.66 1.80 -17.76
N TYR A 54 3.23 2.82 -18.49
CA TYR A 54 1.97 2.77 -19.25
C TYR A 54 1.99 3.67 -20.49
N LYS A 55 1.07 3.40 -21.42
CA LYS A 55 0.75 4.24 -22.59
C LYS A 55 -0.73 4.60 -22.58
N THR A 56 -1.09 5.74 -23.18
CA THR A 56 -2.47 6.23 -23.22
C THR A 56 -2.99 6.49 -24.63
N THR A 57 -4.32 6.43 -24.78
CA THR A 57 -5.05 6.66 -26.05
C THR A 57 -4.85 8.06 -26.62
N ASN A 58 -4.65 9.06 -25.74
CA ASN A 58 -4.34 10.45 -26.07
C ASN A 58 -3.33 11.02 -25.04
N ASP A 59 -2.90 12.28 -25.20
CA ASP A 59 -2.06 12.95 -24.19
C ASP A 59 -2.88 13.34 -22.94
N TYR A 60 -2.69 12.57 -21.86
CA TYR A 60 -3.24 12.84 -20.54
C TYR A 60 -2.14 13.19 -19.51
N TYR A 61 -0.93 13.57 -19.95
CA TYR A 61 0.26 13.75 -19.13
C TYR A 61 0.07 14.67 -17.90
N ASP A 62 -0.64 15.78 -18.07
CA ASP A 62 -0.98 16.75 -17.00
C ASP A 62 -2.44 16.61 -16.53
N LYS A 63 -3.19 15.58 -16.94
CA LYS A 63 -4.60 15.39 -16.52
C LYS A 63 -4.69 14.59 -15.22
N VAL A 64 -5.50 15.04 -14.28
CA VAL A 64 -5.60 14.39 -12.96
C VAL A 64 -6.17 12.97 -13.08
N PRO A 65 -5.47 11.93 -12.57
CA PRO A 65 -5.99 10.56 -12.57
C PRO A 65 -6.97 10.33 -11.40
N VAL A 66 -7.99 9.52 -11.65
CA VAL A 66 -8.86 8.89 -10.64
C VAL A 66 -8.94 7.40 -10.91
N ILE A 67 -9.21 6.59 -9.89
CA ILE A 67 -9.44 5.14 -10.04
C ILE A 67 -10.93 4.89 -9.98
N LEU A 68 -11.44 4.10 -10.92
CA LEU A 68 -12.82 3.66 -10.98
C LEU A 68 -13.01 2.28 -10.33
N SER A 69 -14.26 1.85 -10.28
CA SER A 69 -14.65 0.47 -10.03
C SER A 69 -14.50 -0.35 -11.32
N ASP A 70 -14.50 -1.68 -11.23
CA ASP A 70 -14.28 -2.58 -12.39
C ASP A 70 -15.38 -2.41 -13.47
N ASP A 71 -16.61 -2.13 -13.05
CA ASP A 71 -17.76 -1.78 -13.89
C ASP A 71 -17.73 -0.32 -14.40
N LYS A 72 -16.69 0.44 -14.05
CA LYS A 72 -16.48 1.87 -14.31
C LYS A 72 -17.63 2.79 -13.80
N SER A 73 -18.53 2.30 -12.94
CA SER A 73 -19.77 3.02 -12.56
C SER A 73 -19.55 4.17 -11.57
N LYS A 74 -18.48 4.12 -10.78
CA LYS A 74 -18.12 5.11 -9.74
C LYS A 74 -16.61 5.23 -9.57
N ILE A 75 -16.16 6.39 -9.07
CA ILE A 75 -14.80 6.57 -8.56
C ILE A 75 -14.65 5.79 -7.23
N THR A 76 -13.55 5.06 -7.10
CA THR A 76 -13.14 4.31 -5.90
C THR A 76 -11.97 4.96 -5.17
N SER A 77 -11.11 5.72 -5.88
CA SER A 77 -10.02 6.52 -5.30
C SER A 77 -9.73 7.75 -6.15
N TYR A 78 -9.34 8.86 -5.52
CA TYR A 78 -8.96 10.11 -6.19
C TYR A 78 -7.95 10.90 -5.33
N PRO A 79 -7.03 11.66 -5.93
CA PRO A 79 -6.05 12.44 -5.19
C PRO A 79 -6.67 13.70 -4.57
N GLY A 80 -6.25 14.03 -3.36
CA GLY A 80 -6.39 15.39 -2.82
C GLY A 80 -5.41 16.36 -3.52
N PRO A 81 -5.67 17.68 -3.50
CA PRO A 81 -4.81 18.66 -4.16
C PRO A 81 -3.34 18.63 -3.72
N LYS A 82 -3.04 18.23 -2.48
CA LYS A 82 -1.67 18.13 -1.96
C LYS A 82 -0.92 16.89 -2.47
N ASP A 83 -1.64 15.82 -2.82
CA ASP A 83 -1.04 14.54 -3.23
C ASP A 83 -0.45 14.61 -4.65
N LEU A 84 -0.90 15.61 -5.43
CA LEU A 84 -0.34 15.99 -6.73
C LEU A 84 0.97 16.80 -6.61
N ILE A 85 1.51 17.01 -5.40
CA ILE A 85 2.70 17.83 -5.15
C ILE A 85 3.77 17.01 -4.43
N ARG A 86 4.97 16.93 -5.02
CA ARG A 86 6.16 16.28 -4.44
C ARG A 86 7.34 17.24 -4.52
N ASN A 87 8.11 17.39 -3.44
CA ASN A 87 9.27 18.29 -3.37
C ASN A 87 9.01 19.76 -3.76
N LYS A 88 7.75 20.23 -3.57
CA LYS A 88 7.21 21.55 -4.00
C LYS A 88 6.88 21.68 -5.50
N GLU A 89 7.04 20.61 -6.28
CA GLU A 89 6.75 20.55 -7.71
C GLU A 89 5.54 19.64 -7.99
N LEU A 90 4.97 19.68 -9.19
CA LEU A 90 3.87 18.79 -9.57
C LEU A 90 4.38 17.35 -9.73
N ALA A 91 3.72 16.39 -9.10
CA ALA A 91 4.04 14.97 -9.14
C ALA A 91 3.53 14.29 -10.44
N LEU A 92 3.88 14.89 -11.58
CA LEU A 92 3.59 14.40 -12.93
C LEU A 92 4.32 13.06 -13.19
N PRO A 93 3.76 12.18 -14.06
CA PRO A 93 4.49 10.99 -14.51
C PRO A 93 5.79 11.39 -15.22
N ILE A 94 6.78 10.50 -15.25
CA ILE A 94 8.05 10.75 -15.95
C ILE A 94 7.90 10.22 -17.38
N LYS A 95 8.23 11.06 -18.38
CA LYS A 95 8.20 10.63 -19.79
C LYS A 95 9.37 9.69 -20.08
N LEU A 96 9.07 8.57 -20.72
CA LEU A 96 9.99 7.58 -21.24
C LEU A 96 9.96 7.58 -22.77
N ASN A 97 10.81 6.76 -23.38
CA ASN A 97 10.86 6.56 -24.83
C ASN A 97 9.59 5.85 -25.34
N ASP A 98 9.39 5.86 -26.67
CA ASP A 98 8.19 5.31 -27.36
C ASP A 98 6.83 5.80 -26.79
N GLY A 99 6.81 6.97 -26.15
CA GLY A 99 5.60 7.54 -25.55
C GLY A 99 5.13 6.87 -24.27
N TYR A 100 5.94 5.99 -23.65
CA TYR A 100 5.65 5.47 -22.33
C TYR A 100 5.72 6.55 -21.24
N LEU A 101 4.94 6.34 -20.19
CA LEU A 101 4.94 7.13 -18.96
C LEU A 101 5.27 6.22 -17.78
N LEU A 102 6.29 6.58 -16.99
CA LEU A 102 6.56 5.99 -15.69
C LEU A 102 5.64 6.62 -14.65
N ASP A 103 4.86 5.78 -13.97
CA ASP A 103 3.98 6.23 -12.90
C ASP A 103 4.75 6.65 -11.64
N VAL A 104 4.27 7.72 -11.02
CA VAL A 104 4.75 8.22 -9.72
C VAL A 104 3.60 8.42 -8.71
N ARG A 105 2.39 7.96 -9.05
CA ARG A 105 1.15 8.21 -8.29
C ARG A 105 0.49 6.98 -7.68
N GLY A 106 0.74 5.78 -8.20
CA GLY A 106 0.05 4.54 -7.81
C GLY A 106 -1.24 4.30 -8.60
N ILE A 107 -1.22 4.49 -9.92
CA ILE A 107 -2.36 4.18 -10.79
C ILE A 107 -2.44 2.67 -11.09
N ASN A 108 -3.56 2.22 -11.68
CA ASN A 108 -3.77 0.83 -12.07
C ASN A 108 -4.69 0.73 -13.31
N GLN A 109 -5.06 -0.48 -13.71
CA GLN A 109 -5.91 -0.78 -14.87
C GLN A 109 -7.31 -0.11 -14.85
N ASN A 110 -7.75 0.38 -13.69
CA ASN A 110 -9.00 1.12 -13.52
C ASN A 110 -8.82 2.64 -13.46
N VAL A 111 -7.66 3.17 -13.86
CA VAL A 111 -7.45 4.61 -14.02
C VAL A 111 -8.41 5.19 -15.07
N ALA A 112 -8.88 6.40 -14.80
CA ALA A 112 -9.58 7.30 -15.70
C ALA A 112 -8.99 8.71 -15.51
N PHE A 113 -9.06 9.57 -16.53
CA PHE A 113 -8.51 10.92 -16.45
C PHE A 113 -9.61 11.97 -16.39
N LEU A 114 -9.38 13.04 -15.64
CA LEU A 114 -10.28 14.19 -15.53
C LEU A 114 -9.88 15.30 -16.52
N ASP A 115 -10.83 16.05 -17.06
CA ASP A 115 -10.55 17.27 -17.83
C ASP A 115 -10.17 18.47 -16.95
N ILE A 116 -9.17 18.27 -16.10
CA ILE A 116 -8.53 19.33 -15.30
C ILE A 116 -7.05 19.00 -15.13
N THR A 117 -6.21 20.03 -15.24
CA THR A 117 -4.76 19.85 -15.12
C THR A 117 -4.30 19.69 -13.67
N TYR A 118 -3.15 19.06 -13.41
CA TYR A 118 -2.55 19.06 -12.07
C TYR A 118 -2.36 20.51 -11.60
N GLY A 119 -1.85 21.38 -12.49
CA GLY A 119 -1.63 22.80 -12.22
C GLY A 119 -2.88 23.62 -11.91
N ALA A 120 -4.07 23.19 -12.35
CA ALA A 120 -5.35 23.82 -12.00
C ALA A 120 -5.97 23.21 -10.73
N TYR A 121 -5.99 21.87 -10.62
CA TYR A 121 -6.57 21.14 -9.49
C TYR A 121 -5.82 21.43 -8.18
N THR A 122 -4.49 21.49 -8.21
CA THR A 122 -3.65 21.87 -7.05
C THR A 122 -3.96 23.27 -6.50
N LYS A 123 -4.46 24.18 -7.33
CA LYS A 123 -4.76 25.58 -7.00
C LYS A 123 -6.25 25.84 -6.79
N ALA A 124 -7.10 24.83 -6.87
CA ALA A 124 -8.54 24.98 -6.71
C ALA A 124 -8.91 25.42 -5.29
N MET A 125 -9.52 26.59 -5.15
CA MET A 125 -10.01 27.11 -3.86
C MET A 125 -11.26 26.37 -3.32
N ARG A 126 -11.78 25.39 -4.08
CA ARG A 126 -12.90 24.52 -3.69
C ARG A 126 -12.47 23.06 -3.69
N VAL A 127 -13.02 22.28 -2.76
CA VAL A 127 -12.99 20.82 -2.83
C VAL A 127 -14.10 20.37 -3.78
N TYR A 128 -13.77 19.46 -4.70
CA TYR A 128 -14.73 18.84 -5.61
C TYR A 128 -15.47 17.68 -4.91
N THR A 129 -16.76 17.51 -5.19
CA THR A 129 -17.50 16.31 -4.77
C THR A 129 -17.18 15.13 -5.69
N VAL A 130 -17.37 13.90 -5.21
CA VAL A 130 -17.14 12.69 -6.03
C VAL A 130 -17.97 12.68 -7.32
N GLN A 131 -19.21 13.19 -7.29
CA GLN A 131 -20.02 13.35 -8.49
C GLN A 131 -19.38 14.34 -9.47
N GLN A 132 -18.97 15.53 -9.01
CA GLN A 132 -18.29 16.52 -9.86
C GLN A 132 -16.98 15.98 -10.46
N LEU A 133 -16.24 15.14 -9.73
CA LEU A 133 -15.08 14.45 -10.29
C LEU A 133 -15.50 13.44 -11.37
N TYR A 134 -16.57 12.67 -11.15
CA TYR A 134 -17.08 11.71 -12.14
C TYR A 134 -17.60 12.40 -13.41
N ASP A 135 -18.27 13.55 -13.26
CA ASP A 135 -18.77 14.39 -14.36
C ASP A 135 -17.63 15.05 -15.15
N MET A 136 -16.42 15.13 -14.59
CA MET A 136 -15.21 15.66 -15.25
C MET A 136 -14.37 14.58 -15.95
N ILE A 137 -14.75 13.30 -15.93
CA ILE A 137 -13.96 12.25 -16.60
C ILE A 137 -13.99 12.44 -18.11
N ILE A 138 -12.81 12.64 -18.72
CA ILE A 138 -12.64 12.78 -20.18
C ILE A 138 -12.50 11.42 -20.88
N ASP A 139 -11.91 10.43 -20.21
CA ASP A 139 -11.79 9.04 -20.69
C ASP A 139 -11.82 8.07 -19.49
N LYS A 140 -12.62 7.00 -19.63
CA LYS A 140 -12.88 5.95 -18.62
C LYS A 140 -12.07 4.67 -18.83
N ASP A 141 -11.41 4.50 -19.97
CA ASP A 141 -10.46 3.42 -20.21
C ASP A 141 -9.25 3.89 -21.06
N PRO A 142 -8.50 4.90 -20.58
CA PRO A 142 -7.49 5.64 -21.35
C PRO A 142 -6.21 4.86 -21.65
N LEU A 143 -6.04 3.65 -21.11
CA LEU A 143 -4.80 2.88 -21.22
C LEU A 143 -4.77 2.10 -22.55
N LEU A 144 -3.68 2.27 -23.31
CA LEU A 144 -3.32 1.39 -24.42
C LEU A 144 -2.52 0.17 -23.93
N GLU A 145 -1.53 0.43 -23.08
CA GLU A 145 -0.65 -0.60 -22.50
C GLU A 145 -0.32 -0.24 -21.04
N MET A 146 -0.09 -1.24 -20.20
CA MET A 146 0.44 -1.06 -18.84
C MET A 146 1.27 -2.29 -18.44
N TYR A 147 2.43 -2.07 -17.83
CA TYR A 147 3.35 -3.13 -17.39
C TYR A 147 3.78 -2.95 -15.92
N ASP A 148 3.93 -4.07 -15.23
CA ASP A 148 4.56 -4.20 -13.91
C ASP A 148 6.01 -4.66 -14.12
N CYS A 149 6.93 -3.72 -13.88
CA CYS A 149 8.36 -3.82 -14.17
C CYS A 149 9.18 -4.28 -12.94
N GLY A 150 8.54 -4.91 -11.95
CA GLY A 150 9.23 -5.41 -10.76
C GLY A 150 9.51 -4.33 -9.72
N SER A 151 10.52 -4.54 -8.87
CA SER A 151 10.77 -3.71 -7.69
C SER A 151 11.53 -2.43 -8.00
N LYS A 152 11.12 -1.30 -7.40
CA LYS A 152 11.94 -0.07 -7.40
C LYS A 152 13.36 -0.26 -6.85
N LYS A 153 13.65 -1.29 -6.05
CA LYS A 153 15.00 -1.55 -5.49
C LYS A 153 15.92 -2.34 -6.43
N GLU A 154 15.39 -2.87 -7.53
CA GLU A 154 16.19 -3.58 -8.55
C GLU A 154 16.89 -2.60 -9.51
N TYR A 155 16.36 -1.38 -9.63
CA TYR A 155 16.90 -0.29 -10.43
C TYR A 155 17.86 0.61 -9.63
N LYS A 156 18.85 1.18 -10.33
CA LYS A 156 19.75 2.24 -9.85
C LYS A 156 19.42 3.60 -10.47
N ASP A 157 19.01 3.59 -11.73
CA ASP A 157 18.43 4.72 -12.46
C ASP A 157 17.25 4.17 -13.26
N GLU A 158 16.05 4.22 -12.67
CA GLU A 158 14.86 3.63 -13.32
C GLU A 158 14.57 4.26 -14.69
N VAL A 159 14.95 5.52 -14.95
CA VAL A 159 14.64 6.18 -16.22
C VAL A 159 15.59 5.68 -17.32
N MET A 160 16.88 5.59 -17.03
CA MET A 160 17.88 5.07 -17.97
C MET A 160 17.66 3.59 -18.27
N GLU A 161 17.40 2.79 -17.25
CA GLU A 161 17.27 1.33 -17.36
C GLU A 161 15.96 0.94 -18.07
N LEU A 162 14.82 1.59 -17.77
CA LEU A 162 13.55 1.36 -18.49
C LEU A 162 13.63 1.80 -19.95
N ASN A 163 14.21 2.97 -20.25
CA ASN A 163 14.38 3.42 -21.64
C ASN A 163 15.24 2.45 -22.46
N THR A 164 16.30 1.89 -21.86
CA THR A 164 17.14 0.88 -22.51
C THR A 164 16.35 -0.39 -22.89
N ILE A 165 15.39 -0.80 -22.07
CA ILE A 165 14.52 -1.96 -22.31
C ILE A 165 13.44 -1.65 -23.36
N ILE A 166 12.87 -0.43 -23.33
CA ILE A 166 11.92 0.08 -24.33
C ILE A 166 12.56 0.16 -25.72
N ASP A 167 13.75 0.78 -25.83
CA ASP A 167 14.46 0.95 -27.10
C ASP A 167 14.91 -0.39 -27.70
N ALA A 168 15.14 -1.40 -26.86
CA ALA A 168 15.41 -2.79 -27.27
C ALA A 168 14.15 -3.60 -27.64
N GLY A 169 12.94 -3.06 -27.42
CA GLY A 169 11.66 -3.74 -27.64
C GLY A 169 11.35 -4.87 -26.65
N ASN A 170 12.13 -5.04 -25.58
CA ASN A 170 12.16 -6.20 -24.69
C ASN A 170 11.14 -6.10 -23.53
N LEU A 171 9.92 -5.63 -23.83
CA LEU A 171 8.87 -5.37 -22.84
C LEU A 171 8.08 -6.63 -22.43
N ASP A 172 8.23 -7.71 -23.18
CA ASP A 172 7.77 -9.06 -22.83
C ASP A 172 8.55 -9.68 -21.64
N SER A 173 9.70 -9.10 -21.28
CA SER A 173 10.38 -9.37 -20.01
C SER A 173 9.62 -8.87 -18.78
N PHE A 174 8.65 -7.96 -18.94
CA PHE A 174 7.81 -7.42 -17.87
C PHE A 174 6.42 -8.07 -17.81
N LYS A 175 5.80 -8.02 -16.63
CA LYS A 175 4.44 -8.54 -16.43
C LYS A 175 3.43 -7.53 -17.01
N LYS A 176 2.90 -7.82 -18.20
CA LYS A 176 1.82 -7.02 -18.81
C LYS A 176 0.55 -7.05 -17.94
N LEU A 177 -0.03 -5.87 -17.70
CA LEU A 177 -1.28 -5.65 -16.98
C LEU A 177 -2.42 -5.22 -17.92
N LYS A 178 -2.11 -4.46 -18.97
CA LYS A 178 -3.00 -4.18 -20.10
C LYS A 178 -2.18 -4.18 -21.38
#